data_AF-A0AAU6BRY8-F1
#
_entry.id   AF-A0AAU6BRY8-F1
#
_cell.length_a   1.000
_cell.length_b   1.000
_cell.length_c   1.000
_cell.angle_alpha   90.00
_cell.angle_beta   90.00
_cell.angle_gamma   90.00
#
_symmetry.space_group_name_H-M   'P 1'
#
loop_
_entity.id
_entity.type
_entity.pdbx_description
1 polymer ?
#
loop_
_entity_poly.entity_id
_entity_poly.type
_entity_poly.pdbx_seq_one_letter_code
_entity_poly.pdbx_strand_id
1 'polypeptide(L)'
;MDIDTTQPWGLAIDFAGRATITEAGHTIYVNVSDSSYNSIIAPDSVSGTYAPVTVAAQFTETGANGSAIRGSARTTIMPIGTAMVVPDQTAIQSVVAAALANFVDNTAAYTALSAKWTPGDGGSGDGSGDEVAS
;
A
#
# COMPACT_ATOMS: atom_id res chain seq x y z
N MET A 1 -8.49 -9.19 -8.22
CA MET A 1 -8.49 -8.66 -6.85
C MET A 1 -9.94 -8.47 -6.47
N ASP A 2 -10.43 -9.29 -5.53
CA ASP A 2 -11.85 -9.38 -5.15
C ASP A 2 -11.96 -9.18 -3.63
N ILE A 3 -11.44 -8.06 -3.15
CA ILE A 3 -11.56 -7.62 -1.76
C ILE A 3 -12.75 -6.68 -1.70
N ASP A 4 -13.75 -7.00 -0.89
CA ASP A 4 -14.94 -6.16 -0.73
C ASP A 4 -14.60 -4.93 0.11
N THR A 5 -14.41 -3.79 -0.56
CA THR A 5 -14.06 -2.52 0.09
C THR A 5 -15.18 -1.91 0.94
N THR A 6 -16.37 -2.51 0.93
CA THR A 6 -17.56 -2.02 1.62
C THR A 6 -17.87 -2.80 2.89
N GLN A 7 -17.20 -3.94 3.12
CA GLN A 7 -17.43 -4.75 4.31
C GLN A 7 -16.90 -4.05 5.58
N PRO A 8 -17.65 -4.14 6.69
CA PRO A 8 -17.11 -3.77 7.97
C PRO A 8 -16.18 -4.90 8.42
N TRP A 9 -14.89 -4.82 8.08
CA TRP A 9 -13.87 -5.84 8.36
C TRP A 9 -13.61 -6.12 9.87
N GLY A 10 -14.61 -5.99 10.74
CA GLY A 10 -14.49 -6.14 12.18
C GLY A 10 -13.54 -5.11 12.82
N LEU A 11 -13.14 -4.08 12.07
CA LEU A 11 -12.19 -3.06 12.49
C LEU A 11 -12.87 -2.06 13.43
N ALA A 12 -13.04 -2.45 14.69
CA ALA A 12 -13.26 -1.53 15.79
C ALA A 12 -11.92 -0.85 16.13
N ILE A 13 -11.53 0.17 15.36
CA ILE A 13 -10.34 0.99 15.67
C ILE A 13 -10.79 2.11 16.61
N ASP A 14 -10.82 1.80 17.91
CA ASP A 14 -11.25 2.75 18.93
C ASP A 14 -10.22 3.88 19.07
N PHE A 15 -8.92 3.55 19.08
CA PHE A 15 -7.81 4.53 19.09
C PHE A 15 -6.56 3.90 18.44
N ALA A 16 -5.58 4.74 18.05
CA ALA A 16 -4.35 4.40 17.33
C ALA A 16 -3.93 2.91 17.40
N GLY A 17 -3.74 2.30 16.23
CA GLY A 17 -3.53 0.86 16.16
C GLY A 17 -3.12 0.37 14.78
N ARG A 18 -2.67 -0.89 14.77
CA ARG A 18 -2.41 -1.64 13.55
C ARG A 18 -3.47 -2.70 13.38
N ALA A 19 -4.01 -2.74 12.18
CA ALA A 19 -4.99 -3.70 11.75
C ALA A 19 -4.43 -4.48 10.57
N THR A 20 -4.74 -5.77 10.54
CA THR A 20 -4.44 -6.64 9.40
C THR A 20 -5.76 -7.18 8.89
N ILE A 21 -6.06 -6.91 7.62
CA ILE A 21 -7.22 -7.49 6.93
C ILE A 21 -6.70 -8.63 6.08
N THR A 22 -7.27 -9.81 6.24
CA THR A 22 -6.99 -10.96 5.38
C THR A 22 -8.28 -11.38 4.69
N GLU A 23 -8.34 -11.23 3.37
CA GLU A 23 -9.52 -11.53 2.57
C GLU A 23 -9.09 -12.09 1.21
N ALA A 24 -9.78 -13.13 0.72
CA ALA A 24 -9.47 -13.78 -0.57
C ALA A 24 -7.99 -14.20 -0.74
N GLY A 25 -7.29 -14.54 0.34
CA GLY A 25 -5.86 -14.91 0.32
C GLY A 25 -4.88 -13.72 0.29
N HIS A 26 -5.41 -12.50 0.29
CA HIS A 26 -4.68 -11.25 0.23
C HIS A 26 -4.58 -10.62 1.62
N THR A 27 -3.47 -9.94 1.92
CA THR A 27 -3.27 -9.25 3.20
C THR A 27 -3.09 -7.76 2.99
N ILE A 28 -3.91 -6.95 3.68
CA ILE A 28 -3.78 -5.49 3.74
C ILE A 28 -3.41 -5.09 5.15
N TYR A 29 -2.36 -4.27 5.26
CA TYR A 29 -1.97 -3.65 6.51
C TYR A 29 -2.56 -2.25 6.61
N VAL A 30 -3.29 -1.98 7.67
CA VAL A 30 -3.85 -0.67 8.00
C VAL A 30 -3.20 -0.15 9.27
N ASN A 31 -2.68 1.08 9.23
CA ASN A 31 -2.10 1.74 10.38
C ASN A 31 -2.80 3.07 10.63
N VAL A 32 -3.26 3.25 11.86
CA VAL A 32 -3.85 4.48 12.36
C VAL A 32 -2.94 5.04 13.46
N SER A 33 -2.42 6.25 13.27
CA SER A 33 -1.53 6.89 14.25
C SER A 33 -1.71 8.41 14.26
N ASP A 34 -1.53 9.05 15.41
CA ASP A 34 -1.43 10.50 15.48
C ASP A 34 -0.04 11.01 15.06
N SER A 35 0.18 12.33 15.11
CA SER A 35 1.47 12.95 14.77
C SER A 35 2.63 12.57 15.71
N SER A 36 2.34 12.02 16.89
CA SER A 36 3.33 11.51 17.84
C SER A 36 3.70 10.04 17.58
N TYR A 37 3.02 9.38 16.63
CA TYR A 37 3.14 7.94 16.35
C TYR A 37 2.87 7.05 17.56
N ASN A 38 2.16 7.57 18.55
CA ASN A 38 1.87 6.86 19.79
C ASN A 38 0.60 6.01 19.64
N SER A 39 0.50 4.94 20.43
CA SER A 39 -0.69 4.08 20.48
C SER A 39 -1.81 4.67 21.34
N ILE A 40 -1.54 5.74 22.08
CA ILE A 40 -2.50 6.46 22.91
C ILE A 40 -2.71 7.84 22.29
N ILE A 41 -3.91 8.08 21.78
CA ILE A 41 -4.34 9.38 21.28
C ILE A 41 -4.92 10.17 22.46
N ALA A 42 -4.22 11.22 22.87
CA ALA A 42 -4.66 12.12 23.95
C ALA A 42 -4.69 13.57 23.44
N PRO A 43 -5.58 14.42 24.00
CA PRO A 43 -5.53 15.83 23.70
C PRO A 43 -4.22 16.42 24.26
N ASP A 44 -3.67 17.39 23.53
CA ASP A 44 -2.55 18.19 24.00
C ASP A 44 -2.93 18.89 25.32
N SER A 45 -2.07 18.76 26.33
CA SER A 45 -2.37 19.20 27.69
C SER A 45 -2.43 20.73 27.83
N VAL A 46 -1.91 21.46 26.84
CA VAL A 46 -1.89 22.94 26.82
C VAL A 46 -3.09 23.50 26.05
N SER A 47 -3.35 22.99 24.84
CA SER A 47 -4.41 23.49 23.95
C SER A 47 -5.75 22.76 24.10
N GLY A 48 -5.77 21.57 24.73
CA GLY A 48 -6.94 20.70 24.79
C GLY A 48 -7.37 20.13 23.45
N THR A 49 -6.56 20.28 22.40
CA THR A 49 -6.86 19.81 21.04
C THR A 49 -6.20 18.47 20.76
N TYR A 50 -6.88 17.64 19.99
CA TYR A 50 -6.33 16.37 19.54
C TYR A 50 -5.38 16.56 18.36
N ALA A 51 -4.32 15.76 18.29
CA ALA A 51 -3.43 15.74 17.14
C ALA A 51 -4.15 15.17 15.89
N PRO A 52 -3.74 15.59 14.67
CA PRO A 52 -4.22 14.96 13.44
C PRO A 52 -3.93 13.46 13.43
N VAL A 53 -4.89 12.68 12.92
CA VAL A 53 -4.76 11.23 12.79
C VAL A 53 -4.49 10.86 11.35
N THR A 54 -3.47 10.05 11.11
CA THR A 54 -3.15 9.50 9.80
C THR A 54 -3.68 8.08 9.70
N VAL A 55 -4.42 7.79 8.63
CA VAL A 55 -4.76 6.42 8.22
C VAL A 55 -3.93 6.09 7.01
N ALA A 56 -3.21 4.97 7.05
CA ALA A 56 -2.44 4.46 5.92
C ALA A 56 -2.82 3.00 5.66
N ALA A 57 -2.97 2.63 4.39
CA ALA A 57 -3.12 1.25 3.96
C ALA A 57 -1.99 0.88 3.00
N GLN A 58 -1.49 -0.34 3.16
CA GLN A 58 -0.55 -0.95 2.23
C GLN A 58 -1.05 -2.33 1.84
N PHE A 59 -1.10 -2.57 0.54
CA PHE A 59 -1.33 -3.86 -0.06
C PHE A 59 -0.05 -4.33 -0.76
N THR A 60 0.28 -5.62 -0.68
CA THR A 60 1.51 -6.16 -1.26
C THR A 60 1.27 -7.56 -1.79
N GLU A 61 1.64 -7.77 -3.04
CA GLU A 61 1.73 -9.10 -3.65
C GLU A 61 3.19 -9.44 -3.91
N THR A 62 3.55 -10.68 -3.58
CA THR A 62 4.90 -11.22 -3.76
C THR A 62 4.89 -12.13 -4.98
N GLY A 63 5.75 -11.83 -5.95
CA GLY A 63 6.00 -12.67 -7.11
C GLY A 63 7.20 -13.59 -6.92
N ALA A 64 7.60 -14.25 -8.01
CA ALA A 64 8.78 -15.10 -8.01
C ALA A 64 10.07 -14.32 -7.68
N ASN A 65 11.10 -15.03 -7.20
CA ASN A 65 12.44 -14.49 -6.93
C ASN A 65 12.46 -13.32 -5.94
N GLY A 66 11.48 -13.26 -5.01
CA GLY A 66 11.38 -12.18 -4.03
C GLY A 66 10.93 -10.83 -4.61
N SER A 67 10.45 -10.81 -5.86
CA SER A 67 9.80 -9.62 -6.41
C SER A 67 8.54 -9.30 -5.63
N ALA A 68 8.22 -8.01 -5.46
CA ALA A 68 6.99 -7.59 -4.82
C ALA A 68 6.46 -6.33 -5.49
N ILE A 69 5.16 -6.31 -5.76
CA ILE A 69 4.43 -5.10 -6.17
C ILE A 69 3.63 -4.63 -4.97
N ARG A 70 3.65 -3.32 -4.72
CA ARG A 70 3.00 -2.71 -3.56
C ARG A 70 2.04 -1.64 -4.05
N GLY A 71 0.86 -1.59 -3.44
CA GLY A 71 -0.02 -0.42 -3.50
C GLY A 71 -0.08 0.22 -2.13
N SER A 72 -0.13 1.55 -2.09
CA SER A 72 -0.29 2.26 -0.82
C SER A 72 -1.11 3.52 -0.98
N ALA A 73 -1.80 3.89 0.08
CA ALA A 73 -2.53 5.14 0.18
C ALA A 73 -2.54 5.62 1.62
N ARG A 74 -2.78 6.92 1.80
CA ARG A 74 -2.94 7.52 3.12
C ARG A 74 -3.88 8.72 3.09
N THR A 75 -4.53 8.98 4.22
CA THR A 75 -5.27 10.21 4.46
C THR A 75 -4.96 10.73 5.86
N THR A 76 -5.10 12.04 6.03
CA THR A 76 -4.96 12.72 7.32
C THR A 76 -6.29 13.32 7.71
N ILE A 77 -6.76 12.97 8.89
CA ILE A 77 -8.00 13.46 9.49
C ILE A 77 -7.62 14.55 10.48
N MET A 78 -8.14 15.75 10.24
CA MET A 78 -7.88 16.91 11.08
C MET A 78 -8.87 16.98 12.25
N PRO A 79 -8.44 17.42 13.43
CA PRO A 79 -9.33 17.73 14.54
C PRO A 79 -10.32 18.84 14.18
N ILE A 80 -11.55 18.70 14.68
CA ILE A 80 -12.58 19.75 14.63
C ILE A 80 -12.81 20.25 16.06
N GLY A 81 -12.30 21.44 16.37
CA GLY A 81 -12.37 22.00 17.72
C GLY A 81 -11.61 21.14 18.74
N THR A 82 -12.23 20.87 19.89
CA THR A 82 -11.70 19.99 20.94
C THR A 82 -12.22 18.56 20.83
N ALA A 83 -12.98 18.25 19.77
CA ALA A 83 -13.52 16.92 19.58
C ALA A 83 -12.39 15.93 19.33
N MET A 84 -12.58 14.75 19.88
CA MET A 84 -11.71 13.61 19.70
C MET A 84 -11.62 13.23 18.22
N VAL A 85 -10.39 13.02 17.73
CA VAL A 85 -10.17 12.58 16.35
C VAL A 85 -10.14 11.07 16.32
N VAL A 86 -11.14 10.48 15.67
CA VAL A 86 -11.22 9.04 15.41
C VAL A 86 -11.46 8.87 13.91
N PRO A 87 -10.74 7.96 13.23
CA PRO A 87 -11.10 7.60 11.87
C PRO A 87 -12.48 6.95 11.84
N ASP A 88 -13.37 7.49 11.01
CA ASP A 88 -14.61 6.77 10.71
C ASP A 88 -14.34 5.61 9.74
N GLN A 89 -15.33 4.71 9.67
CA GLN A 89 -15.33 3.55 8.77
C GLN A 89 -15.08 3.97 7.31
N THR A 90 -15.64 5.09 6.89
CA THR A 90 -15.58 5.61 5.52
C THR A 90 -14.17 6.01 5.12
N ALA A 91 -13.43 6.67 6.01
CA ALA A 91 -12.05 7.06 5.80
C ALA A 91 -11.16 5.83 5.61
N ILE A 92 -11.39 4.77 6.38
CA ILE A 92 -10.66 3.51 6.25
C ILE A 92 -10.97 2.84 4.91
N GLN A 93 -12.25 2.69 4.57
CA GLN A 93 -12.69 2.10 3.30
C GLN A 93 -12.12 2.84 2.10
N SER A 94 -12.12 4.18 2.14
CA SER A 94 -11.56 5.03 1.10
C SER A 94 -10.05 4.82 0.93
N VAL A 95 -9.29 4.78 2.04
CA VAL A 95 -7.84 4.55 2.01
C VAL A 95 -7.51 3.13 1.52
N VAL A 96 -8.28 2.12 1.93
CA VAL A 96 -8.11 0.74 1.43
C VAL A 96 -8.38 0.69 -0.08
N ALA A 97 -9.50 1.24 -0.54
CA ALA A 97 -9.83 1.28 -1.97
C ALA A 97 -8.75 2.01 -2.80
N ALA A 98 -8.24 3.13 -2.29
CA ALA A 98 -7.15 3.87 -2.93
C ALA A 98 -5.83 3.08 -2.98
N ALA A 99 -5.50 2.32 -1.93
CA ALA A 99 -4.30 1.48 -1.91
C ALA A 99 -4.40 0.33 -2.93
N LEU A 100 -5.60 -0.26 -3.09
CA LEU A 100 -5.87 -1.29 -4.09
C LEU A 100 -5.81 -0.73 -5.51
N ALA A 101 -6.38 0.46 -5.75
CA ALA A 101 -6.26 1.16 -7.03
C ALA A 101 -4.79 1.46 -7.37
N ASN A 102 -4.01 1.98 -6.41
CA ASN A 102 -2.59 2.23 -6.61
C ASN A 102 -1.79 0.95 -6.92
N PHE A 103 -2.17 -0.19 -6.33
CA PHE A 103 -1.58 -1.48 -6.68
C PHE A 103 -1.84 -1.87 -8.15
N VAL A 104 -3.08 -1.68 -8.62
CA VAL A 104 -3.45 -1.94 -10.03
C VAL A 104 -2.64 -1.06 -10.98
N ASP A 105 -2.51 0.23 -10.66
CA ASP A 105 -1.71 1.17 -11.46
C ASP A 105 -0.22 0.77 -11.50
N ASN A 106 0.36 0.41 -10.35
CA ASN A 106 1.76 -0.02 -10.28
C ASN A 106 1.98 -1.33 -11.06
N THR A 107 1.01 -2.24 -11.06
CA THR A 107 1.06 -3.47 -11.86
C THR A 107 1.05 -3.16 -13.36
N ALA A 108 0.20 -2.25 -13.80
CA ALA A 108 0.16 -1.81 -15.20
C ALA A 108 1.46 -1.10 -15.61
N ALA A 109 1.98 -0.21 -14.77
CA ALA A 109 3.24 0.49 -15.01
C ALA A 109 4.44 -0.46 -15.11
N TYR A 110 4.52 -1.46 -14.22
CA TYR A 110 5.54 -2.49 -14.28
C TYR A 110 5.47 -3.30 -15.57
N THR A 111 4.25 -3.70 -15.98
CA THR A 111 4.04 -4.41 -17.25
C THR A 111 4.51 -3.57 -18.44
N ALA A 112 4.14 -2.29 -18.49
CA ALA A 112 4.57 -1.38 -19.54
C ALA A 112 6.09 -1.15 -19.56
N LEU A 113 6.74 -1.11 -18.39
CA LEU A 113 8.19 -1.02 -18.29
C LEU A 113 8.86 -2.29 -18.82
N SER A 114 8.36 -3.47 -18.45
CA SER A 114 8.90 -4.75 -18.91
C SER A 114 8.82 -4.90 -20.43
N ALA A 115 7.73 -4.44 -21.06
CA ALA A 115 7.57 -4.45 -22.50
C ALA A 115 8.52 -3.50 -23.24
N LYS A 116 9.02 -2.43 -22.59
CA LYS A 116 10.04 -1.54 -23.16
C LYS A 116 11.44 -2.12 -23.07
N TRP A 117 11.68 -2.97 -22.09
CA TRP A 117 12.94 -3.68 -21.87
C TRP A 117 12.82 -5.13 -22.30
N THR A 118 12.46 -5.36 -23.56
CA THR A 118 12.77 -6.62 -24.21
C THR A 118 14.28 -6.66 -24.42
N PRO A 119 15.05 -7.54 -23.75
CA PRO A 119 16.46 -7.70 -24.08
C PRO A 119 16.51 -8.04 -25.57
N GLY A 120 17.25 -7.26 -26.35
CA GLY A 120 17.39 -7.53 -27.77
C GLY A 120 17.84 -8.97 -27.94
N ASP A 121 17.17 -9.72 -28.83
CA ASP A 121 17.50 -11.11 -29.14
C ASP A 121 19.01 -11.20 -29.25
N GLY A 122 19.65 -11.81 -28.24
CA GLY A 122 21.08 -11.96 -28.21
C GLY A 122 21.41 -12.80 -29.43
N GLY A 123 21.86 -12.14 -30.50
CA GLY A 123 22.37 -12.78 -31.68
C GLY A 123 23.38 -13.80 -31.17
N SER A 124 23.02 -15.07 -31.27
CA SER A 124 23.96 -16.16 -31.08
C SER A 124 25.03 -15.88 -32.12
N GLY A 125 26.18 -15.41 -31.65
CA GLY A 125 27.34 -15.25 -32.49
C GLY A 125 27.74 -16.65 -32.91
N ASP A 126 27.26 -17.06 -34.08
CA ASP A 126 27.71 -18.26 -34.77
C ASP A 126 29.18 -18.03 -35.13
N GLY A 127 30.06 -18.34 -34.17
CA GLY A 127 31.49 -18.42 -34.35
C GLY A 127 31.84 -19.59 -35.26
N SER A 128 31.49 -19.48 -36.54
CA SER A 128 32.00 -20.33 -37.59
C SER A 128 33.42 -19.86 -37.90
N GLY A 129 34.38 -20.42 -37.18
CA GLY A 129 35.79 -20.32 -37.54
C GLY A 129 36.03 -21.16 -38.77
N ASP A 130 36.03 -20.53 -39.95
CA ASP A 130 36.51 -21.17 -41.18
C ASP A 130 38.04 -21.22 -41.12
N GLU A 131 38.53 -22.42 -40.89
CA GLU A 131 39.88 -22.87 -41.14
C GLU A 131 40.14 -22.80 -42.65
N VAL A 132 41.07 -21.96 -43.10
CA VAL A 132 41.69 -22.10 -44.42
C VAL A 132 43.19 -22.14 -44.26
N ALA A 133 43.70 -23.37 -44.23
CA ALA A 133 45.05 -23.72 -44.56
C ALA A 133 45.24 -23.64 -46.08
N SER A 134 46.19 -22.79 -46.52
CA SER A 134 47.25 -23.08 -47.50
C SER A 134 47.91 -21.78 -47.97
#